data_AF-A0A6G1RPB4-F1
#
_entry.id   AF-A0A6G1RPB4-F1
#
_cell.length_a   1.000
_cell.length_b   1.000
_cell.length_c   1.000
_cell.angle_alpha   90.00
_cell.angle_beta   90.00
_cell.angle_gamma   90.00
#
_symmetry.space_group_name_H-M   'P 1'
#
loop_
_entity.id
_entity.type
_entity.pdbx_description
1 polymer ?
#
loop_
_entity_poly.entity_id
_entity_poly.type
_entity_poly.pdbx_seq_one_letter_code
_entity_poly.pdbx_strand_id
1 'polypeptide(L)'
;EEYSEFKELILQKEMHVVYALSHVCGQDRTLLAGILLKIFLHEKLESLLLRTLNDREISMEDEATTLFRATTLASTLMEQYMKATATRFVHHALKDSILKIMESKQSCELNPSKLEKNEDVNANLAHLLSILSELV
;
A
#
# COMPACT_ATOMS: atom_id res chain seq x y z
N GLU A 1 -18.00 -19.17 20.87
CA GLU A 1 -17.36 -19.94 21.96
C GLU A 1 -16.41 -20.99 21.42
N GLU A 2 -16.75 -21.77 20.38
CA GLU A 2 -15.87 -22.85 19.86
C GLU A 2 -14.44 -22.43 19.44
N TYR A 3 -14.25 -21.18 18.96
CA TYR A 3 -12.94 -20.69 18.50
C TYR A 3 -12.24 -19.72 19.45
N SER A 4 -12.75 -19.53 20.68
CA SER A 4 -12.20 -18.50 21.60
C SER A 4 -10.75 -18.76 21.95
N GLU A 5 -10.40 -20.00 22.28
CA GLU A 5 -9.01 -20.37 22.64
C GLU A 5 -8.05 -20.13 21.47
N PHE A 6 -8.46 -20.50 20.25
CA PHE A 6 -7.65 -20.28 19.06
C PHE A 6 -7.51 -18.78 18.73
N LYS A 7 -8.59 -18.00 18.91
CA LYS A 7 -8.56 -16.55 18.74
C LYS A 7 -7.58 -15.91 19.74
N GLU A 8 -7.65 -16.29 21.01
CA GLU A 8 -6.74 -15.80 22.04
C GLU A 8 -5.28 -16.10 21.71
N LEU A 9 -5.00 -17.29 21.18
CA LEU A 9 -3.66 -17.68 20.74
C LEU A 9 -3.16 -16.81 19.57
N ILE A 10 -4.01 -16.49 18.60
CA ILE A 10 -3.67 -15.60 17.48
C ILE A 10 -3.37 -14.17 17.97
N LEU A 11 -4.09 -13.69 18.96
CA LEU A 11 -4.02 -12.31 19.47
C LEU A 11 -2.91 -12.07 20.49
N GLN A 12 -2.09 -13.08 20.79
CA GLN A 12 -0.94 -12.94 21.69
C GLN A 12 0.05 -11.89 21.20
N LYS A 13 0.60 -11.11 22.14
CA LYS A 13 1.45 -9.94 21.82
C LYS A 13 2.77 -10.32 21.16
N GLU A 14 3.26 -11.53 21.43
CA GLU A 14 4.49 -12.08 20.90
C GLU A 14 4.37 -12.45 19.41
N MET A 15 3.15 -12.51 18.86
CA MET A 15 2.87 -12.78 17.44
C MET A 15 3.46 -14.09 16.90
N HIS A 16 3.80 -15.06 17.76
CA HIS A 16 4.40 -16.33 17.35
C HIS A 16 3.55 -17.08 16.31
N VAL A 17 2.22 -17.13 16.50
CA VAL A 17 1.30 -17.76 15.54
C VAL A 17 1.29 -17.02 14.21
N VAL A 18 1.26 -15.69 14.24
CA VAL A 18 1.29 -14.86 13.03
C VAL A 18 2.60 -15.07 12.25
N TYR A 19 3.74 -15.14 12.94
CA TYR A 19 5.03 -15.43 12.31
C TYR A 19 5.09 -16.82 11.71
N ALA A 20 4.60 -17.84 12.43
CA ALA A 20 4.54 -19.21 11.92
C ALA A 20 3.66 -19.28 10.65
N LEU A 21 2.47 -18.68 10.68
CA LEU A 21 1.58 -18.58 9.52
C LEU A 21 2.24 -17.85 8.36
N SER A 22 2.91 -16.72 8.62
CA SER A 22 3.64 -15.98 7.59
C SER A 22 4.72 -16.81 6.91
N HIS A 23 5.38 -17.70 7.66
CA HIS A 23 6.46 -18.55 7.14
C HIS A 23 5.92 -19.67 6.24
N VAL A 24 4.78 -20.28 6.61
CA VAL A 24 4.20 -21.40 5.85
C VAL A 24 3.29 -20.96 4.69
N CYS A 25 2.66 -19.79 4.77
CA CYS A 25 1.72 -19.28 3.76
C CYS A 25 2.39 -18.41 2.68
N GLY A 26 3.56 -18.82 2.18
CA GLY A 26 4.35 -18.01 1.24
C GLY A 26 3.59 -17.62 -0.05
N GLN A 27 2.82 -18.55 -0.63
CA GLN A 27 2.02 -18.33 -1.85
C GLN A 27 0.68 -17.63 -1.57
N ASP A 28 0.04 -17.94 -0.45
CA ASP A 28 -1.28 -17.41 -0.07
C ASP A 28 -1.23 -16.19 0.85
N ARG A 29 -0.12 -15.43 0.80
CA ARG A 29 0.14 -14.28 1.68
C ARG A 29 -1.00 -13.26 1.67
N THR A 30 -1.56 -12.98 0.50
CA THR A 30 -2.68 -12.03 0.34
C THR A 30 -3.92 -12.48 1.11
N LEU A 31 -4.23 -13.78 1.07
CA LEU A 31 -5.34 -14.36 1.81
C LEU A 31 -5.07 -14.30 3.32
N LEU A 32 -3.87 -14.69 3.74
CA LEU A 32 -3.45 -14.62 5.15
C LEU A 32 -3.56 -13.19 5.69
N ALA A 33 -3.02 -12.21 4.98
CA ALA A 33 -3.10 -10.80 5.35
C ALA A 33 -4.55 -10.34 5.52
N GLY A 34 -5.43 -10.70 4.57
CA GLY A 34 -6.84 -10.32 4.65
C GLY A 34 -7.59 -10.94 5.83
N ILE A 35 -7.28 -12.19 6.17
CA ILE A 35 -7.87 -12.87 7.33
C ILE A 35 -7.37 -12.24 8.64
N LEU A 36 -6.06 -12.11 8.80
CA LEU A 36 -5.45 -11.51 9.99
C LEU A 36 -5.94 -10.08 10.19
N LEU A 37 -5.96 -9.27 9.13
CA LEU A 37 -6.42 -7.89 9.23
C LEU A 37 -7.88 -7.81 9.72
N LYS A 38 -8.76 -8.68 9.21
CA LYS A 38 -10.16 -8.75 9.67
C LYS A 38 -10.26 -9.11 11.16
N ILE A 39 -9.52 -10.13 11.60
CA ILE A 39 -9.50 -10.57 13.01
C ILE A 39 -9.03 -9.43 13.90
N PHE A 40 -7.87 -8.83 13.60
CA PHE A 40 -7.28 -7.79 14.44
C PHE A 40 -8.09 -6.48 14.42
N LEU A 41 -8.69 -6.10 13.29
CA LEU A 41 -9.62 -4.95 13.22
C LEU A 41 -10.86 -5.17 14.08
N HIS A 42 -11.44 -6.37 14.05
CA HIS A 42 -12.63 -6.69 14.85
C HIS A 42 -12.37 -6.50 16.36
N GLU A 43 -11.15 -6.83 16.79
CA GLU A 43 -10.72 -6.73 18.19
C GLU A 43 -10.09 -5.37 18.54
N LYS A 44 -10.02 -4.43 17.58
CA LYS A 44 -9.37 -3.10 17.74
C LYS A 44 -7.88 -3.20 18.08
N LEU A 45 -7.21 -4.22 17.55
CA LEU A 45 -5.80 -4.54 17.74
C LEU A 45 -4.99 -4.40 16.44
N GLU A 46 -5.54 -3.78 15.40
CA GLU A 46 -4.85 -3.56 14.13
C GLU A 46 -3.53 -2.79 14.30
N SER A 47 -3.50 -1.81 15.21
CA SER A 47 -2.27 -1.07 15.50
C SER A 47 -1.18 -1.97 16.12
N LEU A 48 -1.57 -2.96 16.94
CA LEU A 48 -0.63 -3.92 17.51
C LEU A 48 -0.04 -4.81 16.39
N LEU A 49 -0.90 -5.36 15.53
CA LEU A 49 -0.47 -6.19 14.40
C LEU A 49 0.51 -5.43 13.48
N LEU A 50 0.09 -4.24 13.01
CA LEU A 50 0.86 -3.47 12.03
C LEU A 50 2.19 -2.98 12.60
N ARG A 51 2.20 -2.45 13.83
CA ARG A 51 3.44 -1.98 14.46
C ARG A 51 4.42 -3.12 14.71
N THR A 52 3.96 -4.22 15.30
CA THR A 52 4.84 -5.35 15.62
C THR A 52 5.48 -5.96 14.36
N LEU A 53 4.75 -6.03 13.23
CA LEU A 53 5.31 -6.54 11.98
C LEU A 53 6.23 -5.52 11.29
N ASN A 54 5.90 -4.24 11.32
CA ASN A 54 6.76 -3.19 10.76
C ASN A 54 8.06 -3.05 11.56
N ASP A 55 8.00 -3.07 12.90
CA ASP A 55 9.17 -2.99 13.77
C ASP A 55 10.12 -4.18 13.53
N ARG A 56 9.55 -5.37 13.30
CA ARG A 56 10.34 -6.55 12.93
C ARG A 56 11.01 -6.40 11.57
N GLU A 57 10.31 -5.86 10.57
CA GLU A 57 10.89 -5.64 9.25
C GLU A 57 12.02 -4.61 9.31
N ILE A 58 11.85 -3.55 10.10
CA ILE A 58 12.91 -2.58 10.39
C ILE A 58 14.09 -3.23 11.11
N SER A 59 13.85 -4.10 12.10
CA SER A 59 14.93 -4.72 12.87
C SER A 59 15.68 -5.81 12.11
N MET A 60 15.11 -6.34 11.03
CA MET A 60 15.71 -7.37 10.18
C MET A 60 16.39 -6.79 8.92
N GLU A 61 16.23 -5.50 8.65
CA GLU A 61 16.82 -4.85 7.48
C GLU A 61 18.21 -4.30 7.81
N ASP A 62 19.21 -4.72 7.03
CA ASP A 62 20.59 -4.27 7.20
C ASP A 62 20.86 -2.94 6.48
N GLU A 63 20.10 -2.65 5.42
CA GLU A 63 20.33 -1.50 4.54
C GLU A 63 19.05 -0.64 4.45
N ALA A 64 19.13 0.60 4.92
CA ALA A 64 17.97 1.50 4.97
C ALA A 64 17.37 1.77 3.58
N THR A 65 18.18 1.70 2.52
CA THR A 65 17.70 1.89 1.13
C THR A 65 16.88 0.71 0.57
N THR A 66 16.88 -0.45 1.26
CA THR A 66 16.07 -1.63 0.90
C THR A 66 14.82 -1.82 1.74
N LEU A 67 14.68 -1.08 2.83
CA LEU A 67 13.57 -1.16 3.77
C LEU A 67 12.20 -1.09 3.08
N PHE A 68 11.32 -2.06 3.39
CA PHE A 68 9.96 -2.21 2.84
C PHE A 68 9.85 -2.31 1.31
N ARG A 69 10.95 -2.58 0.58
CA ARG A 69 10.89 -2.81 -0.88
C ARG A 69 10.45 -4.22 -1.25
N ALA A 70 10.61 -5.17 -0.33
CA ALA A 70 10.17 -6.54 -0.54
C ALA A 70 8.65 -6.71 -0.32
N THR A 71 8.05 -7.67 -1.01
CA THR A 71 6.67 -8.08 -0.74
C THR A 71 6.64 -9.03 0.46
N THR A 72 6.41 -8.47 1.65
CA THR A 72 6.35 -9.18 2.94
C THR A 72 4.91 -9.23 3.45
N LEU A 73 4.68 -9.95 4.55
CA LEU A 73 3.37 -9.91 5.21
C LEU A 73 3.08 -8.50 5.75
N ALA A 74 4.09 -7.78 6.25
CA ALA A 74 3.90 -6.43 6.78
C ALA A 74 3.51 -5.45 5.66
N SER A 75 4.22 -5.44 4.53
CA SER A 75 3.87 -4.56 3.40
C SER A 75 2.49 -4.90 2.80
N THR A 76 2.14 -6.19 2.73
CA THR A 76 0.80 -6.63 2.28
C THR A 76 -0.31 -6.18 3.24
N LEU A 77 -0.09 -6.29 4.56
CA LEU A 77 -1.06 -5.84 5.57
C LEU A 77 -1.24 -4.32 5.55
N MET A 78 -0.15 -3.56 5.42
CA MET A 78 -0.19 -2.11 5.28
C MET A 78 -0.99 -1.69 4.04
N GLU A 79 -0.76 -2.32 2.88
CA GLU A 79 -1.53 -2.06 1.66
C GLU A 79 -3.03 -2.30 1.87
N GLN A 80 -3.41 -3.47 2.41
CA GLN A 80 -4.81 -3.81 2.64
C GLN A 80 -5.47 -2.90 3.68
N TYR A 81 -4.74 -2.53 4.74
CA TYR A 81 -5.24 -1.61 5.76
C TYR A 81 -5.49 -0.22 5.21
N MET A 82 -4.54 0.33 4.44
CA MET A 82 -4.71 1.64 3.79
C MET A 82 -5.85 1.59 2.76
N LYS A 83 -5.98 0.51 1.98
CA LYS A 83 -7.11 0.33 1.07
C LYS A 83 -8.46 0.32 1.80
N ALA A 84 -8.52 -0.26 2.99
CA ALA A 84 -9.75 -0.32 3.79
C ALA A 84 -10.10 1.02 4.46
N THR A 85 -9.12 1.85 4.81
CA THR A 85 -9.31 3.01 5.70
C THR A 85 -9.04 4.37 5.06
N ALA A 86 -8.14 4.44 4.07
CA ALA A 86 -7.65 5.68 3.48
C ALA A 86 -8.40 6.11 2.22
N THR A 87 -9.46 5.40 1.79
CA THR A 87 -10.20 5.71 0.56
C THR A 87 -10.66 7.16 0.48
N ARG A 88 -11.16 7.74 1.60
CA ARG A 88 -11.56 9.16 1.64
C ARG A 88 -10.37 10.10 1.44
N PHE A 89 -9.22 9.79 2.04
CA PHE A 89 -7.99 10.55 1.85
C PHE A 89 -7.54 10.49 0.39
N VAL A 90 -7.52 9.30 -0.21
CA VAL A 90 -7.14 9.11 -1.62
C VAL A 90 -8.09 9.87 -2.55
N HIS A 91 -9.40 9.81 -2.32
CA HIS A 91 -10.36 10.61 -3.09
C HIS A 91 -10.12 12.10 -2.92
N HIS A 92 -9.91 12.58 -1.70
CA HIS A 92 -9.66 14.00 -1.46
C HIS A 92 -8.37 14.48 -2.14
N ALA A 93 -7.31 13.66 -2.09
CA ALA A 93 -6.01 14.00 -2.66
C ALA A 93 -5.97 13.92 -4.19
N LEU A 94 -6.64 12.93 -4.80
CA LEU A 94 -6.40 12.58 -6.21
C LEU A 94 -7.60 12.78 -7.14
N LYS A 95 -8.84 12.82 -6.62
CA LYS A 95 -10.04 12.71 -7.47
C LYS A 95 -10.11 13.81 -8.52
N ASP A 96 -9.96 15.07 -8.11
CA ASP A 96 -10.16 16.21 -9.02
C ASP A 96 -9.04 16.29 -10.05
N SER A 97 -7.79 16.05 -9.65
CA SER A 97 -6.65 15.98 -10.57
C SER A 97 -6.81 14.86 -11.60
N ILE A 98 -7.25 13.67 -11.18
CA ILE A 98 -7.53 12.55 -12.11
C ILE A 98 -8.66 12.91 -13.08
N LEU A 99 -9.75 13.51 -12.61
CA LEU A 99 -10.86 13.92 -13.48
C LEU A 99 -10.42 14.95 -14.53
N LYS A 100 -9.62 15.95 -14.13
CA LYS A 100 -9.01 16.91 -15.06
C LYS A 100 -8.13 16.25 -16.11
N ILE A 101 -7.31 15.27 -15.71
CA ILE A 101 -6.47 14.51 -16.63
C ILE A 101 -7.34 13.72 -17.63
N MET A 102 -8.42 13.09 -17.15
CA MET A 102 -9.35 12.35 -18.01
C MET A 102 -10.08 13.25 -19.03
N GLU A 103 -10.30 14.51 -18.70
CA GLU A 103 -10.93 15.51 -19.58
C GLU A 103 -9.92 16.24 -20.49
N SER A 104 -8.62 16.20 -20.16
CA SER A 104 -7.56 16.86 -20.92
C SER A 104 -7.32 16.17 -22.26
N LYS A 105 -7.16 16.98 -23.30
CA LYS A 105 -6.68 16.53 -24.63
C LYS A 105 -5.19 16.81 -24.84
N GLN A 106 -4.55 17.50 -23.90
CA GLN A 106 -3.15 17.89 -24.03
C GLN A 106 -2.26 16.75 -23.55
N SER A 107 -1.28 16.38 -24.37
CA SER A 107 -0.33 15.32 -24.08
C SER A 107 0.67 15.73 -22.99
N CYS A 108 1.16 14.74 -22.27
CA CYS A 108 2.30 14.85 -21.35
C CYS A 108 3.47 13.94 -21.83
N GLU A 109 3.42 13.41 -23.06
CA GLU A 109 4.48 12.54 -23.58
C GLU A 109 5.77 13.34 -23.74
N LEU A 110 6.84 12.84 -23.13
CA LEU A 110 8.17 13.46 -23.13
C LEU A 110 9.18 12.65 -23.93
N ASN A 111 8.86 11.41 -24.27
CA ASN A 111 9.72 10.60 -25.12
C ASN A 111 9.58 11.05 -26.59
N PRO A 112 10.64 11.60 -27.20
CA PRO A 112 10.58 12.08 -28.58
C PRO A 112 10.18 10.99 -29.59
N SER A 113 10.45 9.71 -29.30
CA SER A 113 10.10 8.60 -30.19
C SER A 113 8.61 8.23 -30.18
N LYS A 114 7.83 8.78 -29.23
CA LYS A 114 6.41 8.51 -29.05
C LYS A 114 5.52 9.71 -29.33
N LEU A 115 6.11 10.86 -29.63
CA LEU A 115 5.37 12.08 -29.98
C LEU A 115 4.53 11.85 -31.24
N GLU A 116 3.29 12.31 -31.20
CA GLU A 116 2.46 12.38 -32.39
C GLU A 116 3.01 13.43 -33.36
N LYS A 117 2.57 13.35 -34.63
CA LYS A 117 2.99 14.33 -35.63
C LYS A 117 2.54 15.74 -35.21
N ASN A 118 3.50 16.64 -35.09
CA ASN A 118 3.33 18.05 -34.70
C ASN A 118 3.13 18.32 -33.20
N GLU A 119 3.40 17.35 -32.32
CA GLU A 119 3.49 17.64 -30.88
C GLU A 119 4.81 18.33 -30.52
N ASP A 120 4.74 19.29 -29.59
CA ASP A 120 5.91 19.96 -29.01
C ASP A 120 6.19 19.42 -27.62
N VAL A 121 7.35 18.81 -27.45
CA VAL A 121 7.82 18.27 -26.17
C VAL A 121 7.86 19.32 -25.06
N ASN A 122 8.14 20.58 -25.38
CA ASN A 122 8.18 21.66 -24.39
C ASN A 122 6.78 22.03 -23.90
N ALA A 123 5.79 22.03 -24.81
CA ALA A 123 4.39 22.21 -24.43
C ALA A 123 3.88 21.05 -23.56
N ASN A 124 4.26 19.80 -23.89
CA ASN A 124 3.92 18.62 -23.08
C ASN A 124 4.57 18.67 -21.69
N LEU A 125 5.83 19.10 -21.60
CA LEU A 125 6.53 19.29 -20.32
C LEU A 125 5.86 20.38 -19.48
N ALA A 126 5.55 21.54 -20.07
CA ALA A 126 4.87 22.61 -19.37
C ALA A 126 3.50 22.15 -18.84
N HIS A 127 2.75 21.37 -19.63
CA HIS A 127 1.49 20.79 -19.20
C HIS A 127 1.67 19.81 -18.03
N LEU A 128 2.62 18.88 -18.12
CA LEU A 128 2.92 17.93 -17.06
C LEU A 128 3.31 18.65 -15.76
N LEU A 129 4.19 19.65 -15.83
CA LEU A 129 4.60 20.42 -14.66
C LEU A 129 3.43 21.17 -14.02
N SER A 130 2.50 21.68 -14.81
CA SER A 130 1.27 22.31 -14.30
C SER A 130 0.40 21.31 -13.53
N ILE A 131 0.23 20.09 -14.05
CA ILE A 131 -0.54 19.03 -13.37
C ILE A 131 0.16 18.64 -12.06
N LEU A 132 1.48 18.44 -12.09
CA LEU A 132 2.25 18.06 -10.91
C LEU A 132 2.22 19.14 -9.82
N SER A 133 2.28 20.42 -10.20
CA SER A 133 2.20 21.53 -9.26
C SER A 133 0.83 21.69 -8.60
N GLU A 134 -0.24 21.21 -9.26
CA GLU A 134 -1.58 21.18 -8.67
C GLU A 134 -1.76 19.98 -7.73
N LEU A 135 -1.09 18.86 -8.03
CA LEU A 135 -1.20 17.60 -7.31
C LEU A 135 -0.40 17.58 -5.98
N VAL A 136 0.73 18.28 -5.95
CA VAL A 136 1.70 18.30 -4.82
C VAL A 136 1.49 19.53 -3.95
#